data_AF-A0A419FD39-F1
#
_entry.id   AF-A0A419FD39-F1
#
_cell.length_a   1.000
_cell.length_b   1.000
_cell.length_c   1.000
_cell.angle_alpha   90.00
_cell.angle_beta   90.00
_cell.angle_gamma   90.00
#
_symmetry.space_group_name_H-M   'P 1'
#
loop_
_entity.id
_entity.type
_entity.pdbx_description
1 polymer ?
#
loop_
_entity_poly.entity_id
_entity_poly.type
_entity_poly.pdbx_seq_one_letter_code
_entity_poly.pdbx_strand_id
1 'polypeptide(L)'
;MKWIAGCVTAFLLLVMAVKAPHTAGNATFIVDLPSGAARDPQLLPDGAVAFSIPSEPGGSEYLWFHFAVARLPSAVDFVLLNAAGAHQTGERWSITRPVFSADGRTWVRAEETSYSRQFSLKEPLGKPVFRFRAPLTAETLHVAYCYPYTLPMLHDFLAGLADRLEVPAGVLGQSEEGRDIPRFQIGGSSASDAGPEIWVICREHPGETPASYVLEGLTGALLDHPAGRRLRDRFTFHVVPLLNVDGAERGYYYHNARGVNLARDWSDFASAEARVLRQAMEPSLRRGTVRLVVN
;
A
#
# COMPACT_ATOMS: atom_id res chain seq x y z
N MET A 1 17.45 -33.18 34.15
CA MET A 1 18.17 -33.95 33.10
C MET A 1 17.13 -34.71 32.29
N LYS A 2 17.08 -34.47 30.96
CA LYS A 2 16.48 -35.33 29.91
C LYS A 2 14.93 -35.43 29.92
N TRP A 3 14.16 -35.27 28.84
CA TRP A 3 14.36 -34.94 27.42
C TRP A 3 13.04 -34.40 26.83
N ILE A 4 13.21 -33.67 25.73
CA ILE A 4 12.24 -32.99 24.88
C ILE A 4 11.34 -33.98 24.11
N ALA A 5 10.04 -33.72 24.06
CA ALA A 5 9.11 -34.16 23.01
C ALA A 5 8.22 -32.93 22.75
N GLY A 6 8.03 -32.39 21.56
CA GLY A 6 8.15 -32.92 20.22
C GLY A 6 7.01 -32.29 19.42
N CYS A 7 7.00 -30.95 19.32
CA CYS A 7 6.06 -30.22 18.47
C CYS A 7 6.78 -29.85 17.18
N VAL A 8 6.65 -30.72 16.18
CA VAL A 8 7.00 -30.37 14.79
C VAL A 8 5.81 -29.62 14.22
N THR A 9 5.88 -28.29 14.25
CA THR A 9 4.93 -27.42 13.55
C THR A 9 5.17 -27.59 12.05
N ALA A 10 4.18 -28.12 11.34
CA ALA A 10 4.21 -28.20 9.89
C ALA A 10 4.17 -26.77 9.31
N PHE A 11 5.33 -26.27 8.88
CA PHE A 11 5.41 -25.14 7.97
C PHE A 11 4.86 -25.60 6.62
N LEU A 12 3.59 -25.32 6.34
CA LEU A 12 3.12 -25.31 4.96
C LEU A 12 3.80 -24.12 4.27
N LEU A 13 4.86 -24.39 3.51
CA LEU A 13 5.25 -23.53 2.41
C LEU A 13 4.06 -23.48 1.43
N LEU A 14 3.27 -22.43 1.53
CA LEU A 14 2.43 -22.01 0.43
C LEU A 14 3.38 -21.56 -0.68
N VAL A 15 3.72 -22.48 -1.58
CA VAL A 15 4.35 -22.14 -2.86
C VAL A 15 3.31 -21.30 -3.60
N MET A 16 3.39 -19.98 -3.46
CA MET A 16 2.72 -19.09 -4.39
C MET A 16 3.25 -19.47 -5.77
N ALA A 17 2.35 -19.87 -6.67
CA ALA A 17 2.71 -20.14 -8.04
C ALA A 17 3.27 -18.83 -8.63
N VAL A 18 4.60 -18.73 -8.68
CA VAL A 18 5.29 -17.61 -9.32
C VAL A 18 4.78 -17.55 -10.74
N LYS A 19 4.02 -16.51 -11.05
CA LYS A 19 3.47 -16.35 -12.40
C LYS A 19 4.65 -15.94 -13.27
N ALA A 20 5.04 -16.83 -14.20
CA ALA A 20 6.19 -16.59 -15.06
C ALA A 20 6.07 -15.22 -15.75
N PRO A 21 7.18 -14.47 -15.89
CA PRO A 21 7.16 -13.13 -16.47
C PRO A 21 6.58 -13.16 -17.88
N HIS A 22 5.78 -12.15 -18.22
CA HIS A 22 5.17 -12.03 -19.54
C HIS A 22 6.20 -11.44 -20.51
N THR A 23 6.51 -12.15 -21.59
CA THR A 23 7.41 -11.68 -22.65
C THR A 23 6.60 -11.21 -23.85
N ALA A 24 6.76 -9.94 -24.25
CA ALA A 24 6.22 -9.40 -25.49
C ALA A 24 7.34 -8.65 -26.23
N GLY A 25 7.81 -9.21 -27.35
CA GLY A 25 9.07 -8.77 -27.96
C GLY A 25 10.28 -9.07 -27.06
N ASN A 26 11.24 -8.15 -26.99
CA ASN A 26 12.41 -8.26 -26.11
C ASN A 26 12.14 -7.82 -24.65
N ALA A 27 11.01 -7.15 -24.37
CA ALA A 27 10.68 -6.65 -23.04
C ALA A 27 10.19 -7.76 -22.11
N THR A 28 10.44 -7.60 -20.80
CA THR A 28 10.01 -8.54 -19.76
C THR A 28 9.30 -7.81 -18.65
N PHE A 29 8.03 -8.12 -18.47
CA PHE A 29 7.19 -7.47 -17.47
C PHE A 29 7.16 -8.29 -16.18
N ILE A 30 7.46 -7.62 -15.07
CA ILE A 30 7.49 -8.16 -13.72
C ILE A 30 6.36 -7.46 -12.96
N VAL A 31 5.28 -8.21 -12.70
CA VAL A 31 4.11 -7.72 -11.95
C VAL A 31 3.95 -8.44 -10.62
N ASP A 32 4.55 -9.64 -10.50
CA ASP A 32 4.58 -10.43 -9.26
C ASP A 32 5.64 -9.86 -8.31
N LEU A 33 5.27 -8.79 -7.62
CA LEU A 33 6.07 -8.09 -6.61
C LEU A 33 5.14 -7.48 -5.56
N PRO A 34 5.63 -7.12 -4.37
CA PRO A 34 4.79 -6.51 -3.34
C PRO A 34 4.07 -5.26 -3.85
N SER A 35 2.75 -5.22 -3.68
CA SER A 35 1.88 -4.17 -4.23
C SER A 35 1.83 -4.13 -5.77
N GLY A 36 2.25 -5.19 -6.45
CA GLY A 36 2.31 -5.26 -7.91
C GLY A 36 0.92 -5.25 -8.55
N ALA A 37 0.73 -4.36 -9.53
CA ALA A 37 -0.52 -4.20 -10.25
C ALA A 37 -0.28 -3.67 -11.67
N ALA A 38 -0.49 -4.55 -12.65
CA ALA A 38 -0.64 -4.22 -14.07
C ALA A 38 -1.36 -5.37 -14.77
N ARG A 39 -2.27 -5.04 -15.67
CA ARG A 39 -3.00 -6.00 -16.51
C ARG A 39 -2.56 -5.85 -17.95
N ASP A 40 -2.24 -6.99 -18.56
CA ASP A 40 -1.84 -7.14 -19.97
C ASP A 40 -0.77 -6.13 -20.43
N PRO A 41 0.35 -5.97 -19.68
CA PRO A 41 1.41 -5.07 -20.12
C PRO A 41 2.08 -5.61 -21.39
N GLN A 42 2.31 -4.73 -22.36
CA GLN A 42 2.89 -5.09 -23.66
C GLN A 42 3.73 -3.95 -24.24
N LEU A 43 4.71 -4.32 -25.07
CA LEU A 43 5.48 -3.39 -25.88
C LEU A 43 4.78 -3.20 -27.24
N LEU A 44 4.45 -1.96 -27.58
CA LEU A 44 3.85 -1.59 -28.85
C LEU A 44 4.90 -1.45 -29.97
N PRO A 45 4.51 -1.52 -31.25
CA PRO A 45 5.44 -1.38 -32.38
C PRO A 45 6.21 -0.05 -32.42
N ASP A 46 5.65 1.01 -31.85
CA ASP A 46 6.29 2.32 -31.73
C ASP A 46 7.24 2.43 -30.52
N GLY A 47 7.43 1.34 -29.78
CA GLY A 47 8.30 1.26 -28.61
C GLY A 47 7.63 1.66 -27.29
N ALA A 48 6.37 2.10 -27.30
CA ALA A 48 5.66 2.46 -26.07
C ALA A 48 5.23 1.22 -25.26
N VAL A 49 5.15 1.35 -23.94
CA VAL A 49 4.60 0.30 -23.06
C VAL A 49 3.13 0.61 -22.79
N ALA A 50 2.24 -0.27 -23.25
CA ALA A 50 0.82 -0.17 -22.98
C ALA A 50 0.39 -1.15 -21.88
N PHE A 51 -0.50 -0.72 -20.99
CA PHE A 51 -1.05 -1.57 -19.93
C PHE A 51 -2.43 -1.07 -19.47
N SER A 52 -3.11 -1.88 -18.67
CA SER A 52 -4.31 -1.49 -17.92
C SER A 52 -4.08 -1.66 -16.42
N ILE A 53 -4.82 -0.93 -15.59
CA ILE A 53 -4.93 -1.25 -14.17
C ILE A 53 -5.90 -2.43 -14.00
N PRO A 54 -5.55 -3.49 -13.23
CA PRO A 54 -6.48 -4.57 -12.91
C PRO A 54 -7.66 -4.08 -12.06
N SER A 55 -8.83 -4.69 -12.24
CA SER A 55 -9.96 -4.48 -11.33
C SER A 55 -9.65 -5.07 -9.95
N GLU A 56 -10.23 -4.49 -8.92
CA GLU A 56 -10.20 -5.02 -7.56
C GLU A 56 -11.56 -5.66 -7.21
N PRO A 57 -11.65 -6.54 -6.19
CA PRO A 57 -12.86 -7.32 -5.91
C PRO A 57 -14.13 -6.50 -5.68
N GLY A 58 -13.99 -5.26 -5.20
CA GLY A 58 -15.10 -4.36 -4.90
C GLY A 58 -15.68 -3.62 -6.11
N GLY A 59 -15.03 -3.69 -7.29
CA GLY A 59 -15.57 -3.11 -8.51
C GLY A 59 -14.58 -2.24 -9.30
N SER A 60 -15.05 -1.06 -9.71
CA SER A 60 -14.34 -0.19 -10.67
C SER A 60 -13.49 0.91 -10.02
N GLU A 61 -13.32 0.90 -8.70
CA GLU A 61 -12.54 1.89 -7.95
C GLU A 61 -11.01 1.66 -8.00
N TYR A 62 -10.52 1.03 -9.07
CA TYR A 62 -9.11 0.84 -9.29
C TYR A 62 -8.40 2.15 -9.65
N LEU A 63 -7.14 2.29 -9.22
CA LEU A 63 -6.29 3.45 -9.55
C LEU A 63 -4.79 3.14 -9.47
N TRP A 64 -4.42 2.28 -8.53
CA TRP A 64 -3.03 1.89 -8.30
C TRP A 64 -2.47 1.05 -9.45
N PHE A 65 -1.25 1.35 -9.85
CA PHE A 65 -0.41 0.45 -10.65
C PHE A 65 1.00 0.47 -10.09
N HIS A 66 1.68 -0.67 -10.16
CA HIS A 66 3.08 -0.82 -9.82
C HIS A 66 3.62 -2.06 -10.53
N PHE A 67 4.63 -1.89 -11.36
CA PHE A 67 5.29 -3.01 -12.01
C PHE A 67 6.72 -2.63 -12.37
N ALA A 68 7.51 -3.62 -12.76
CA ALA A 68 8.81 -3.40 -13.37
C ALA A 68 8.85 -3.97 -14.77
N VAL A 69 9.71 -3.38 -15.61
CA VAL A 69 9.93 -3.84 -16.97
C VAL A 69 11.42 -3.82 -17.28
N ALA A 70 11.93 -4.96 -17.73
CA ALA A 70 13.32 -5.11 -18.13
C ALA A 70 13.45 -5.13 -19.66
N ARG A 71 14.65 -4.81 -20.14
CA ARG A 71 15.01 -4.89 -21.57
C ARG A 71 14.17 -3.97 -22.47
N LEU A 72 13.87 -2.77 -21.97
CA LEU A 72 13.26 -1.72 -22.78
C LEU A 72 14.29 -1.06 -23.72
N PRO A 73 13.88 -0.59 -24.90
CA PRO A 73 14.70 0.34 -25.68
C PRO A 73 14.90 1.66 -24.91
N SER A 74 15.87 2.48 -25.33
CA SER A 74 16.12 3.79 -24.70
C SER A 74 14.94 4.74 -24.87
N ALA A 75 14.56 5.47 -23.81
CA ALA A 75 13.41 6.39 -23.71
C ALA A 75 12.06 5.79 -24.15
N VAL A 76 11.21 5.45 -23.17
CA VAL A 76 9.92 4.78 -23.41
C VAL A 76 8.77 5.61 -22.87
N ASP A 77 7.76 5.81 -23.73
CA ASP A 77 6.46 6.32 -23.33
C ASP A 77 5.61 5.17 -22.79
N PHE A 78 4.82 5.46 -21.75
CA PHE A 78 3.86 4.54 -21.16
C PHE A 78 2.45 4.98 -21.49
N VAL A 79 1.54 4.03 -21.71
CA VAL A 79 0.14 4.28 -22.06
C VAL A 79 -0.77 3.43 -21.17
N LEU A 80 -1.50 4.10 -20.28
CA LEU A 80 -2.56 3.51 -19.47
C LEU A 80 -3.89 3.55 -20.25
N LEU A 81 -4.32 2.37 -20.71
CA LEU A 81 -5.43 2.20 -21.65
C LEU A 81 -6.81 2.42 -21.01
N ASN A 82 -6.99 2.01 -19.76
CA ASN A 82 -8.26 2.13 -19.03
C ASN A 82 -8.31 3.30 -18.04
N ALA A 83 -7.49 4.34 -18.26
CA ALA A 83 -7.46 5.55 -17.43
C ALA A 83 -8.84 6.21 -17.28
N ALA A 84 -9.67 6.17 -18.33
CA ALA A 84 -11.01 6.72 -18.36
C ALA A 84 -12.00 6.06 -17.37
N GLY A 85 -11.69 4.85 -16.87
CA GLY A 85 -12.57 4.09 -15.97
C GLY A 85 -12.04 3.95 -14.54
N ALA A 86 -10.91 4.56 -14.20
CA ALA A 86 -10.30 4.50 -12.87
C ALA A 86 -11.09 5.30 -11.83
N HIS A 87 -10.89 5.08 -10.52
CA HIS A 87 -11.60 5.80 -9.46
C HIS A 87 -11.49 7.35 -9.54
N GLN A 88 -10.34 7.85 -9.99
CA GLN A 88 -10.03 9.28 -10.08
C GLN A 88 -9.83 9.72 -11.55
N THR A 89 -10.92 9.73 -12.33
CA THR A 89 -10.88 10.05 -13.78
C THR A 89 -10.79 11.55 -14.10
N GLY A 90 -10.62 11.84 -15.38
CA GLY A 90 -10.78 13.19 -15.94
C GLY A 90 -9.52 14.04 -15.82
N GLU A 91 -9.70 15.33 -15.51
CA GLU A 91 -8.62 16.31 -15.40
C GLU A 91 -7.55 15.94 -14.36
N ARG A 92 -7.87 15.07 -13.39
CA ARG A 92 -6.90 14.57 -12.42
C ARG A 92 -5.71 13.89 -13.09
N TRP A 93 -5.92 13.17 -14.19
CA TRP A 93 -4.83 12.59 -14.97
C TRP A 93 -3.87 13.63 -15.55
N SER A 94 -4.31 14.86 -15.79
CA SER A 94 -3.43 15.93 -16.29
C SER A 94 -2.42 16.43 -15.26
N ILE A 95 -2.71 16.24 -13.96
CA ILE A 95 -1.81 16.59 -12.85
C ILE A 95 -1.13 15.37 -12.21
N THR A 96 -1.58 14.16 -12.52
CA THR A 96 -0.94 12.92 -12.08
C THR A 96 0.48 12.85 -12.63
N ARG A 97 1.45 12.55 -11.76
CA ARG A 97 2.86 12.33 -12.11
C ARG A 97 3.33 10.99 -11.52
N PRO A 98 3.21 9.89 -12.30
CA PRO A 98 3.73 8.58 -11.89
C PRO A 98 5.22 8.65 -11.56
N VAL A 99 5.69 7.69 -10.76
CA VAL A 99 7.08 7.63 -10.34
C VAL A 99 7.79 6.45 -10.99
N PHE A 100 9.09 6.64 -11.22
CA PHE A 100 9.99 5.67 -11.83
C PHE A 100 11.19 5.43 -10.94
N SER A 101 11.74 4.23 -10.99
CA SER A 101 12.94 3.87 -10.23
C SER A 101 13.80 2.85 -10.96
N ALA A 102 15.12 3.00 -10.88
CA ALA A 102 16.08 2.03 -11.42
C ALA A 102 16.43 0.91 -10.43
N ASP A 103 16.16 1.12 -9.14
CA ASP A 103 16.56 0.25 -8.02
C ASP A 103 15.39 -0.17 -7.12
N GLY A 104 14.17 0.30 -7.42
CA GLY A 104 12.96 0.10 -6.62
C GLY A 104 12.93 0.92 -5.31
N ARG A 105 13.92 1.79 -5.06
CA ARG A 105 14.10 2.52 -3.79
C ARG A 105 14.14 4.02 -3.99
N THR A 106 14.88 4.49 -4.98
CA THR A 106 15.02 5.90 -5.33
C THR A 106 14.08 6.21 -6.47
N TRP A 107 13.11 7.09 -6.22
CA TRP A 107 12.01 7.35 -7.14
C TRP A 107 12.06 8.76 -7.69
N VAL A 108 11.82 8.90 -9.00
CA VAL A 108 11.76 10.17 -9.73
C VAL A 108 10.40 10.27 -10.40
N ARG A 109 9.78 11.44 -10.35
CA ARG A 109 8.48 11.68 -11.01
C ARG A 109 8.65 11.85 -12.51
N ALA A 110 7.68 11.36 -13.28
CA ALA A 110 7.48 11.80 -14.65
C ALA A 110 7.25 13.32 -14.67
N GLU A 111 7.75 13.99 -15.70
CA GLU A 111 7.48 15.42 -15.94
C GLU A 111 6.42 15.59 -17.04
N GLU A 112 6.60 14.84 -18.13
CA GLU A 112 5.74 14.84 -19.30
C GLU A 112 4.60 13.83 -19.15
N THR A 113 3.37 14.32 -19.05
CA THR A 113 2.16 13.51 -19.01
C THR A 113 1.05 14.12 -19.86
N SER A 114 0.21 13.29 -20.47
CA SER A 114 -0.96 13.75 -21.21
C SER A 114 -2.15 12.83 -21.01
N TYR A 115 -3.35 13.39 -21.03
CA TYR A 115 -4.60 12.65 -21.00
C TYR A 115 -5.44 13.09 -22.21
N SER A 116 -5.55 12.22 -23.21
CA SER A 116 -6.15 12.56 -24.50
C SER A 116 -6.83 11.36 -25.15
N ARG A 117 -7.83 11.62 -26.01
CA ARG A 117 -8.45 10.56 -26.81
C ARG A 117 -7.44 9.93 -27.75
N GLN A 118 -7.37 8.61 -27.75
CA GLN A 118 -6.65 7.87 -28.77
C GLN A 118 -7.64 7.39 -29.84
N PHE A 119 -7.51 7.95 -31.03
CA PHE A 119 -8.30 7.50 -32.19
C PHE A 119 -7.72 6.19 -32.72
N SER A 120 -8.59 5.25 -33.06
CA SER A 120 -8.25 4.00 -33.73
C SER A 120 -9.29 3.70 -34.79
N LEU A 121 -8.90 3.05 -35.88
CA LEU A 121 -9.84 2.55 -36.90
C LEU A 121 -10.90 1.61 -36.30
N LYS A 122 -10.60 0.94 -35.18
CA LYS A 122 -11.52 0.05 -34.45
C LYS A 122 -12.41 0.77 -33.44
N GLU A 123 -11.99 1.95 -32.96
CA GLU A 123 -12.75 2.77 -32.01
C GLU A 123 -12.76 4.24 -32.49
N PRO A 124 -13.65 4.62 -33.42
CA PRO A 124 -13.65 5.93 -34.06
C PRO A 124 -13.90 7.10 -33.09
N LEU A 125 -14.61 6.83 -31.99
CA LEU A 125 -14.87 7.83 -30.94
C LEU A 125 -13.73 8.00 -29.94
N GLY A 126 -12.78 7.05 -29.89
CA GLY A 126 -11.58 7.05 -29.05
C GLY A 126 -11.83 7.19 -27.54
N LYS A 127 -11.46 6.20 -26.73
CA LYS A 127 -11.41 6.39 -25.28
C LYS A 127 -10.17 7.22 -24.89
N PRO A 128 -10.28 8.11 -23.90
CA PRO A 128 -9.12 8.85 -23.42
C PRO A 128 -8.17 7.92 -22.66
N VAL A 129 -6.90 8.00 -23.03
CA VAL A 129 -5.80 7.24 -22.43
C VAL A 129 -4.88 8.22 -21.69
N PHE A 130 -4.18 7.71 -20.67
CA PHE A 130 -3.17 8.48 -19.96
C PHE A 130 -1.78 8.06 -20.45
N ARG A 131 -1.02 9.02 -20.97
CA ARG A 131 0.36 8.82 -21.43
C ARG A 131 1.34 9.54 -20.52
N PHE A 132 2.50 8.94 -20.30
CA PHE A 132 3.55 9.54 -19.51
C PHE A 132 4.92 9.00 -19.93
N ARG A 133 5.94 9.86 -19.88
CA ARG A 133 7.31 9.49 -20.29
C ARG A 133 8.17 9.12 -19.09
N ALA A 134 8.96 8.06 -19.23
CA ALA A 134 9.98 7.73 -18.24
C ALA A 134 11.06 8.83 -18.20
N PRO A 135 11.37 9.41 -17.02
CA PRO A 135 12.38 10.45 -16.87
C PRO A 135 13.82 9.88 -16.84
N LEU A 136 13.97 8.56 -16.83
CA LEU A 136 15.25 7.87 -16.73
C LEU A 136 15.23 6.55 -17.51
N THR A 137 16.42 6.03 -17.81
CA THR A 137 16.62 4.71 -18.43
C THR A 137 17.36 3.78 -17.46
N ALA A 138 16.96 2.52 -17.41
CA ALA A 138 17.60 1.48 -16.61
C ALA A 138 17.44 0.12 -17.28
N GLU A 139 18.28 -0.86 -16.90
CA GLU A 139 18.15 -2.25 -17.37
C GLU A 139 16.79 -2.85 -16.98
N THR A 140 16.38 -2.58 -15.73
CA THR A 140 15.05 -2.84 -15.20
C THR A 140 14.50 -1.53 -14.67
N LEU A 141 13.35 -1.13 -15.19
CA LEU A 141 12.68 0.12 -14.83
C LEU A 141 11.41 -0.20 -14.04
N HIS A 142 11.36 0.23 -12.79
CA HIS A 142 10.14 0.22 -11.98
C HIS A 142 9.29 1.44 -12.31
N VAL A 143 7.97 1.25 -12.30
CA VAL A 143 6.97 2.29 -12.54
C VAL A 143 5.81 2.10 -11.58
N ALA A 144 5.35 3.18 -10.95
CA ALA A 144 4.22 3.15 -10.03
C ALA A 144 3.38 4.42 -10.08
N TYR A 145 2.12 4.32 -9.64
CA TYR A 145 1.18 5.45 -9.59
C TYR A 145 1.69 6.58 -8.65
N CYS A 146 2.19 6.20 -7.48
CA CYS A 146 2.86 7.07 -6.51
C CYS A 146 4.00 6.28 -5.84
N TYR A 147 4.78 6.91 -4.96
CA TYR A 147 5.84 6.25 -4.19
C TYR A 147 5.29 5.01 -3.48
N PRO A 148 5.70 3.78 -3.86
CA PRO A 148 5.22 2.58 -3.21
C PRO A 148 5.62 2.57 -1.74
N TYR A 149 4.75 2.02 -0.90
CA TYR A 149 5.06 1.69 0.49
C TYR A 149 4.55 0.27 0.72
N THR A 150 5.48 -0.69 0.68
CA THR A 150 5.17 -2.12 0.63
C THR A 150 5.21 -2.74 2.03
N LEU A 151 4.65 -3.94 2.18
CA LEU A 151 4.72 -4.71 3.44
C LEU A 151 6.18 -4.95 3.90
N PRO A 152 7.14 -5.32 3.02
CA PRO A 152 8.55 -5.38 3.40
C PRO A 152 9.09 -4.05 3.95
N MET A 153 8.75 -2.91 3.33
CA MET A 153 9.18 -1.59 3.84
C MET A 153 8.57 -1.30 5.22
N LEU A 154 7.30 -1.67 5.43
CA LEU A 154 6.66 -1.57 6.73
C LEU A 154 7.39 -2.42 7.78
N HIS A 155 7.77 -3.65 7.43
CA HIS A 155 8.51 -4.52 8.34
C HIS A 155 9.89 -3.94 8.69
N ASP A 156 10.61 -3.38 7.72
CA ASP A 156 11.89 -2.70 7.96
C ASP A 156 11.71 -1.50 8.90
N PHE A 157 10.65 -0.70 8.69
CA PHE A 157 10.31 0.41 9.57
C PHE A 157 10.03 -0.06 11.00
N LEU A 158 9.18 -1.08 11.18
CA LEU A 158 8.85 -1.64 12.49
C LEU A 158 10.06 -2.25 13.19
N ALA A 159 10.95 -2.92 12.45
CA ALA A 159 12.20 -3.44 12.98
C ALA A 159 13.11 -2.32 13.50
N GLY A 160 13.18 -1.19 12.78
CA GLY A 160 13.91 0.01 13.21
C GLY A 160 13.33 0.70 14.46
N LEU A 161 12.11 0.36 14.87
CA LEU A 161 11.49 0.86 16.10
C LEU A 161 11.71 -0.05 17.31
N ALA A 162 12.17 -1.29 17.13
CA ALA A 162 12.16 -2.32 18.18
C ALA A 162 12.84 -1.87 19.49
N ASP A 163 14.02 -1.24 19.40
CA ASP A 163 14.77 -0.76 20.58
C ASP A 163 14.32 0.63 21.07
N ARG A 164 13.40 1.27 20.35
CA ARG A 164 12.93 2.64 20.62
C ARG A 164 11.57 2.68 21.31
N LEU A 165 10.81 1.60 21.22
CA LEU A 165 9.49 1.49 21.83
C LEU A 165 9.60 0.89 23.23
N GLU A 166 8.85 1.44 24.18
CA GLU A 166 8.74 0.87 25.53
C GLU A 166 8.01 -0.48 25.51
N VAL A 167 7.05 -0.61 24.60
CA VAL A 167 6.31 -1.85 24.34
C VAL A 167 6.63 -2.30 22.92
N PRO A 168 7.16 -3.52 22.73
CA PRO A 168 7.47 -4.02 21.40
C PRO A 168 6.26 -3.95 20.46
N ALA A 169 6.52 -3.65 19.18
CA ALA A 169 5.51 -3.78 18.14
C ALA A 169 4.93 -5.21 18.14
N GLY A 170 3.65 -5.32 17.82
CA GLY A 170 2.94 -6.60 17.86
C GLY A 170 1.86 -6.67 16.78
N VAL A 171 0.95 -7.62 16.97
CA VAL A 171 -0.14 -7.89 16.04
C VAL A 171 -1.46 -7.44 16.68
N LEU A 172 -2.29 -6.75 15.91
CA LEU A 172 -3.64 -6.31 16.28
C LEU A 172 -4.63 -7.48 16.16
N GLY A 173 -4.48 -8.24 15.08
CA GLY A 173 -5.31 -9.37 14.68
C GLY A 173 -4.93 -9.80 13.26
N GLN A 174 -5.81 -10.52 12.58
CA GLN A 174 -5.57 -10.99 11.21
C GLN A 174 -6.61 -10.43 10.23
N SER A 175 -6.17 -10.21 8.99
CA SER A 175 -6.99 -9.79 7.85
C SER A 175 -7.86 -10.92 7.30
N GLU A 176 -8.66 -10.62 6.28
CA GLU A 176 -9.52 -11.60 5.59
C GLU A 176 -8.73 -12.78 4.97
N GLU A 177 -7.49 -12.54 4.55
CA GLU A 177 -6.59 -13.59 4.03
C GLU A 177 -5.62 -14.13 5.08
N GLY A 178 -5.82 -13.79 6.36
CA GLY A 178 -5.02 -14.31 7.46
C GLY A 178 -3.64 -13.68 7.63
N ARG A 179 -3.39 -12.50 7.04
CA ARG A 179 -2.15 -11.74 7.27
C ARG A 179 -2.25 -11.00 8.60
N ASP A 180 -1.15 -10.96 9.32
CA ASP A 180 -1.06 -10.20 10.56
C ASP A 180 -1.19 -8.70 10.27
N ILE A 181 -2.08 -8.05 11.02
CA ILE A 181 -2.24 -6.59 10.99
C ILE A 181 -1.33 -6.01 12.07
N PRO A 182 -0.24 -5.31 11.70
CA PRO A 182 0.72 -4.81 12.67
C PRO A 182 0.11 -3.70 13.53
N ARG A 183 0.63 -3.56 14.75
CA ARG A 183 0.37 -2.43 15.64
C ARG A 183 1.59 -2.10 16.50
N PHE A 184 1.64 -0.87 17.00
CA PHE A 184 2.56 -0.50 18.06
C PHE A 184 1.97 0.58 18.97
N GLN A 185 2.62 0.81 20.11
CA GLN A 185 2.21 1.80 21.09
C GLN A 185 3.36 2.76 21.40
N ILE A 186 3.03 4.03 21.60
CA ILE A 186 3.98 5.05 22.04
C ILE A 186 3.43 5.74 23.30
N GLY A 187 4.22 5.72 24.39
CA GLY A 187 3.83 6.25 25.71
C GLY A 187 2.99 5.27 26.52
N GLY A 188 2.56 5.70 27.73
CA GLY A 188 1.62 4.94 28.56
C GLY A 188 2.21 3.78 29.36
N SER A 189 3.51 3.80 29.67
CA SER A 189 4.21 2.72 30.41
C SER A 189 3.83 2.58 31.90
N SER A 190 3.04 3.50 32.46
CA SER A 190 2.55 3.45 33.84
C SER A 190 1.15 2.81 33.91
N ALA A 191 1.10 1.55 34.33
CA ALA A 191 -0.12 0.73 34.45
C ALA A 191 -1.18 1.24 35.46
N SER A 192 -0.93 2.34 36.19
CA SER A 192 -1.76 2.75 37.33
C SER A 192 -2.78 3.85 37.09
N ASP A 193 -2.92 4.39 35.88
CA ASP A 193 -4.12 5.15 35.50
C ASP A 193 -4.24 5.14 33.98
N ALA A 194 -5.38 4.66 33.46
CA ALA A 194 -5.65 4.62 32.03
C ALA A 194 -5.81 6.06 31.51
N GLY A 195 -4.69 6.70 31.21
CA GLY A 195 -4.64 8.07 30.72
C GLY A 195 -5.36 8.24 29.38
N PRO A 196 -5.52 9.50 28.91
CA PRO A 196 -6.06 9.79 27.60
C PRO A 196 -5.39 9.01 26.46
N GLU A 197 -6.17 8.47 25.54
CA GLU A 197 -5.66 7.64 24.42
C GLU A 197 -5.97 8.29 23.07
N ILE A 198 -5.01 8.17 22.15
CA ILE A 198 -5.15 8.57 20.74
C ILE A 198 -4.90 7.35 19.86
N TRP A 199 -5.82 7.08 18.95
CA TRP A 199 -5.67 6.02 17.95
C TRP A 199 -5.29 6.62 16.61
N VAL A 200 -4.25 6.07 15.99
CA VAL A 200 -3.79 6.45 14.65
C VAL A 200 -3.87 5.22 13.78
N ILE A 201 -4.79 5.24 12.82
CA ILE A 201 -5.03 4.15 11.88
C ILE A 201 -4.62 4.66 10.52
N CYS A 202 -3.87 3.85 9.80
CA CYS A 202 -3.42 4.22 8.47
C CYS A 202 -3.86 3.16 7.46
N ARG A 203 -4.13 3.65 6.25
CA ARG A 203 -4.26 2.83 5.05
C ARG A 203 -5.44 1.85 5.12
N GLU A 204 -6.61 2.38 5.46
CA GLU A 204 -7.89 1.72 5.20
C GLU A 204 -8.08 1.49 3.70
N HIS A 205 -7.73 2.49 2.90
CA HIS A 205 -7.48 2.35 1.46
C HIS A 205 -6.01 1.96 1.19
N PRO A 206 -5.77 0.79 0.58
CA PRO A 206 -4.44 0.23 0.41
C PRO A 206 -3.61 0.91 -0.68
N GLY A 207 -4.20 1.79 -1.52
CA GLY A 207 -3.47 2.53 -2.54
C GLY A 207 -2.94 3.88 -2.10
N GLU A 208 -3.34 4.37 -0.91
CA GLU A 208 -2.98 5.69 -0.39
C GLU A 208 -1.61 5.68 0.30
N THR A 209 -0.56 5.26 -0.44
CA THR A 209 0.78 5.00 0.11
C THR A 209 1.45 6.20 0.79
N PRO A 210 1.19 7.47 0.42
CA PRO A 210 1.73 8.62 1.14
C PRO A 210 1.40 8.64 2.64
N ALA A 211 0.25 8.06 3.05
CA ALA A 211 -0.14 8.01 4.46
C ALA A 211 0.88 7.25 5.31
N SER A 212 1.51 6.19 4.78
CA SER A 212 2.54 5.44 5.50
C SER A 212 3.80 6.26 5.73
N TYR A 213 4.25 7.05 4.74
CA TYR A 213 5.38 7.96 4.91
C TYR A 213 5.09 9.08 5.92
N VAL A 214 3.86 9.62 5.91
CA VAL A 214 3.41 10.59 6.93
C VAL A 214 3.45 9.96 8.32
N LEU A 215 3.04 8.69 8.45
CA LEU A 215 3.07 7.98 9.71
C LEU A 215 4.49 7.75 10.23
N GLU A 216 5.46 7.42 9.36
CA GLU A 216 6.86 7.31 9.78
C GLU A 216 7.37 8.63 10.35
N GLY A 217 7.08 9.74 9.67
CA GLY A 217 7.43 11.09 10.13
C GLY A 217 6.76 11.45 11.45
N LEU A 218 5.46 11.16 11.59
CA LEU A 218 4.71 11.34 12.84
C LEU A 218 5.33 10.52 13.98
N THR A 219 5.67 9.27 13.72
CA THR A 219 6.30 8.37 14.69
C THR A 219 7.64 8.92 15.16
N GLY A 220 8.51 9.35 14.24
CA GLY A 220 9.77 10.01 14.57
C GLY A 220 9.54 11.29 15.40
N ALA A 221 8.57 12.12 15.03
CA ALA A 221 8.24 13.32 15.79
C ALA A 221 7.75 13.01 17.21
N LEU A 222 6.92 11.98 17.41
CA LEU A 222 6.45 11.56 18.73
C LEU A 222 7.59 11.06 19.63
N LEU A 223 8.56 10.33 19.06
CA LEU A 223 9.69 9.78 19.79
C LEU A 223 10.74 10.86 20.11
N ASP A 224 11.12 11.68 19.13
CA ASP A 224 12.35 12.48 19.19
C ASP A 224 12.12 13.97 19.41
N HIS A 225 10.98 14.52 18.96
CA HIS A 225 10.74 15.95 19.02
C HIS A 225 10.27 16.39 20.43
N PRO A 226 10.65 17.58 20.93
CA PRO A 226 10.18 18.09 22.23
C PRO A 226 8.65 18.16 22.33
N ALA A 227 7.96 18.51 21.24
CA ALA A 227 6.50 18.49 21.21
C ALA A 227 5.94 17.06 21.33
N GLY A 228 6.60 16.08 20.71
CA GLY A 228 6.27 14.66 20.85
C GLY A 228 6.38 14.18 22.28
N ARG A 229 7.48 14.51 22.99
CA ARG A 229 7.63 14.21 24.42
C ARG A 229 6.48 14.77 25.26
N ARG A 230 6.12 16.05 25.08
CA ARG A 230 4.99 16.68 25.79
C ARG A 230 3.64 16.00 25.51
N LEU A 231 3.47 15.43 24.32
CA LEU A 231 2.27 14.66 23.98
C LEU A 231 2.28 13.30 24.68
N ARG A 232 3.43 12.59 24.69
CA ARG A 232 3.60 11.30 25.37
C ARG A 232 3.43 11.39 26.89
N ASP A 233 3.71 12.54 27.49
CA ASP A 233 3.43 12.81 28.91
C ASP A 233 1.93 12.84 29.23
N ARG A 234 1.07 13.00 28.22
CA ARG A 234 -0.39 13.20 28.38
C ARG A 234 -1.24 12.13 27.71
N PHE A 235 -0.73 11.53 26.64
CA PHE A 235 -1.48 10.62 25.79
C PHE A 235 -0.70 9.34 25.52
N THR A 236 -1.41 8.23 25.52
CA THR A 236 -0.94 6.97 24.94
C THR A 236 -1.39 6.91 23.49
N PHE A 237 -0.46 6.64 22.57
CA PHE A 237 -0.76 6.49 21.15
C PHE A 237 -0.83 5.02 20.79
N HIS A 238 -1.97 4.57 20.25
CA HIS A 238 -2.14 3.26 19.64
C HIS A 238 -2.10 3.41 18.13
N VAL A 239 -1.14 2.76 17.48
CA VAL A 239 -0.87 2.95 16.05
C VAL A 239 -1.09 1.65 15.30
N VAL A 240 -1.89 1.72 14.23
CA VAL A 240 -2.11 0.65 13.24
C VAL A 240 -1.58 1.17 11.90
N PRO A 241 -0.33 0.85 11.52
CA PRO A 241 0.32 1.49 10.38
C PRO A 241 -0.21 1.07 9.01
N LEU A 242 -0.88 -0.06 8.94
CA LEU A 242 -1.52 -0.56 7.74
C LEU A 242 -2.69 -1.45 8.14
N LEU A 243 -3.92 -0.95 8.04
CA LEU A 243 -5.11 -1.74 8.32
C LEU A 243 -5.39 -2.72 7.17
N ASN A 244 -5.35 -2.26 5.93
CA ASN A 244 -5.63 -3.08 4.75
C ASN A 244 -4.38 -3.78 4.20
N VAL A 245 -3.83 -4.69 4.99
CA VAL A 245 -2.61 -5.45 4.64
C VAL A 245 -2.79 -6.29 3.37
N ASP A 246 -3.97 -6.89 3.17
CA ASP A 246 -4.24 -7.74 2.00
C ASP A 246 -4.31 -6.92 0.71
N GLY A 247 -5.06 -5.82 0.73
CA GLY A 247 -5.17 -4.94 -0.43
C GLY A 247 -3.82 -4.31 -0.78
N ALA A 248 -3.01 -3.96 0.22
CA ALA A 248 -1.68 -3.39 -0.01
C ALA A 248 -0.73 -4.40 -0.68
N GLU A 249 -0.74 -5.65 -0.24
CA GLU A 249 0.05 -6.72 -0.87
C GLU A 249 -0.38 -6.98 -2.31
N ARG A 250 -1.70 -6.97 -2.56
CA ARG A 250 -2.30 -7.27 -3.86
C ARG A 250 -2.28 -6.10 -4.86
N GLY A 251 -1.82 -4.93 -4.46
CA GLY A 251 -1.81 -3.74 -5.32
C GLY A 251 -3.22 -3.20 -5.60
N TYR A 252 -4.13 -3.29 -4.63
CA TYR A 252 -5.44 -2.65 -4.70
C TYR A 252 -5.35 -1.17 -4.34
N TYR A 253 -6.39 -0.41 -4.68
CA TYR A 253 -6.44 1.01 -4.34
C TYR A 253 -7.43 1.29 -3.20
N TYR A 254 -8.64 0.75 -3.28
CA TYR A 254 -9.78 1.22 -2.48
C TYR A 254 -10.33 0.14 -1.54
N HIS A 255 -10.31 -1.13 -1.96
CA HIS A 255 -10.99 -2.21 -1.25
C HIS A 255 -10.04 -3.20 -0.58
N ASN A 256 -10.51 -3.91 0.45
CA ASN A 256 -9.83 -5.10 0.99
C ASN A 256 -9.99 -6.33 0.07
N ALA A 257 -9.46 -7.48 0.49
CA ALA A 257 -9.54 -8.73 -0.28
C ALA A 257 -10.96 -9.22 -0.60
N ARG A 258 -11.96 -8.78 0.18
CA ARG A 258 -13.38 -9.15 0.00
C ARG A 258 -14.18 -8.09 -0.76
N GLY A 259 -13.55 -7.02 -1.22
CA GLY A 259 -14.23 -5.94 -1.92
C GLY A 259 -14.94 -4.96 -0.99
N VAL A 260 -14.56 -4.91 0.29
CA VAL A 260 -15.12 -3.98 1.28
C VAL A 260 -14.26 -2.72 1.34
N ASN A 261 -14.90 -1.56 1.33
CA ASN A 261 -14.25 -0.30 1.67
C ASN A 261 -14.21 -0.19 3.21
N LEU A 262 -13.02 -0.34 3.79
CA LEU A 262 -12.83 -0.34 5.24
C LEU A 262 -13.22 0.99 5.90
N ALA A 263 -12.98 2.13 5.22
CA ALA A 263 -13.38 3.45 5.70
C ALA A 263 -14.91 3.64 5.75
N ARG A 264 -15.70 2.71 5.21
CA ARG A 264 -17.17 2.65 5.32
C ARG A 264 -17.67 1.57 6.26
N ASP A 265 -16.79 0.76 6.85
CA ASP A 265 -17.12 -0.37 7.72
C ASP A 265 -17.01 -0.05 9.22
N TRP A 266 -17.18 1.22 9.58
CA TRP A 266 -17.12 1.72 10.96
C TRP A 266 -18.44 1.60 11.74
N SER A 267 -19.52 1.20 11.08
CA SER A 267 -20.83 0.98 11.71
C SER A 267 -21.01 -0.48 12.13
N ASP A 268 -20.87 -1.39 11.16
CA ASP A 268 -21.18 -2.80 11.34
C ASP A 268 -19.95 -3.62 11.72
N PHE A 269 -18.75 -3.16 11.31
CA PHE A 269 -17.49 -3.89 11.46
C PHE A 269 -17.65 -5.31 10.93
N ALA A 270 -18.05 -5.44 9.67
CA ALA A 270 -18.30 -6.72 9.04
C ALA A 270 -17.00 -7.43 8.66
N SER A 271 -16.04 -6.67 8.13
CA SER A 271 -14.72 -7.16 7.71
C SER A 271 -13.85 -7.58 8.89
N ALA A 272 -12.98 -8.57 8.67
CA ALA A 272 -12.02 -9.04 9.65
C ALA A 272 -11.14 -7.89 10.18
N GLU A 273 -10.65 -7.04 9.29
CA GLU A 273 -9.82 -5.88 9.65
C GLU A 273 -10.57 -4.91 10.58
N ALA A 274 -11.82 -4.58 10.26
CA ALA A 274 -12.63 -3.69 11.09
C ALA A 274 -12.96 -4.35 12.45
N ARG A 275 -13.29 -5.65 12.48
CA ARG A 275 -13.59 -6.37 13.74
C ARG A 275 -12.42 -6.36 14.71
N VAL A 276 -11.22 -6.67 14.23
CA VAL A 276 -10.03 -6.73 15.11
C VAL A 276 -9.69 -5.33 15.62
N LEU A 277 -9.86 -4.29 14.80
CA LEU A 277 -9.69 -2.91 15.21
C LEU A 277 -10.67 -2.52 16.32
N ARG A 278 -11.98 -2.79 16.13
CA ARG A 278 -13.00 -2.54 17.15
C ARG A 278 -12.70 -3.27 18.45
N GLN A 279 -12.36 -4.55 18.38
CA GLN A 279 -12.05 -5.37 19.54
C GLN A 279 -10.86 -4.81 20.32
N ALA A 280 -9.83 -4.33 19.63
CA ALA A 280 -8.67 -3.72 20.24
C ALA A 280 -8.98 -2.37 20.92
N MET A 281 -9.88 -1.57 20.33
CA MET A 281 -10.32 -0.28 20.88
C MET A 281 -11.34 -0.41 22.02
N GLU A 282 -12.07 -1.53 22.08
CA GLU A 282 -13.23 -1.72 22.96
C GLU A 282 -12.93 -1.48 24.47
N PRO A 283 -11.80 -1.96 25.04
CA PRO A 283 -11.48 -1.70 26.44
C PRO A 283 -11.34 -0.20 26.72
N SER A 284 -10.71 0.54 25.82
CA SER A 284 -10.46 1.98 25.94
C SER A 284 -11.73 2.80 25.74
N LEU A 285 -12.59 2.38 24.82
CA LEU A 285 -13.91 2.97 24.63
C LEU A 285 -14.79 2.79 25.88
N ARG A 286 -14.79 1.59 26.48
CA ARG A 286 -15.54 1.32 27.74
C ARG A 286 -15.05 2.17 28.91
N ARG A 287 -13.73 2.39 29.01
CA ARG A 287 -13.17 3.28 30.04
C ARG A 287 -13.39 4.76 29.74
N GLY A 288 -13.84 5.09 28.53
CA GLY A 288 -13.96 6.48 28.08
C GLY A 288 -12.61 7.19 28.04
N THR A 289 -11.53 6.51 27.64
CA THR A 289 -10.16 7.07 27.59
C THR A 289 -9.77 7.55 26.20
N VAL A 290 -10.41 7.04 25.15
CA VAL A 290 -10.20 7.50 23.77
C VAL A 290 -10.60 8.99 23.66
N ARG A 291 -9.68 9.82 23.18
CA ARG A 291 -9.91 11.26 22.94
C ARG A 291 -9.93 11.61 21.46
N LEU A 292 -9.23 10.85 20.65
CA LEU A 292 -9.11 11.09 19.22
C LEU A 292 -8.85 9.78 18.48
N VAL A 293 -9.50 9.64 17.32
CA VAL A 293 -9.19 8.64 16.32
C VAL A 293 -8.81 9.39 15.05
N VAL A 294 -7.62 9.11 14.52
CA VAL A 294 -7.12 9.65 13.26
C VAL A 294 -7.09 8.50 12.27
N ASN A 295 -7.80 8.64 11.15
CA ASN A 295 -7.82 7.69 10.04
C ASN A 295 -7.71 8.40 8.69
#